data_AF-A0A962VD66-F1
#
_entry.id   AF-A0A962VD66-F1
#
_cell.length_a   1.000
_cell.length_b   1.000
_cell.length_c   1.000
_cell.angle_alpha   90.00
_cell.angle_beta   90.00
_cell.angle_gamma   90.00
#
_symmetry.space_group_name_H-M   'P 1'
#
loop_
_entity.id
_entity.type
_entity.pdbx_description
1 polymer ?
#
loop_
_entity_poly.entity_id
_entity_poly.type
_entity_poly.pdbx_seq_one_letter_code
_entity_poly.pdbx_strand_id
1 'polypeptide(L)'
;MMSDLQRQTAQAIVQIFETSKAVADYGKVTVIVGDSGHLTYGKMQTTLGSGNLFLLIKRYCETPAAVLGDQLRPFLPALRDQDTQLDHNL
;
A
#
# COMPACT_ATOMS: atom_id res chain seq x y z
N MET A 1 -25.53 6.29 7.19
CA MET A 1 -24.75 5.19 7.80
C MET A 1 -24.77 4.04 6.79
N MET A 2 -23.62 3.57 6.31
CA MET A 2 -23.56 2.45 5.36
C MET A 2 -23.55 1.12 6.12
N SER A 3 -24.31 0.13 5.64
CA SER A 3 -24.20 -1.25 6.15
C SER A 3 -22.89 -1.90 5.72
N ASP A 4 -22.49 -2.97 6.42
CA ASP A 4 -21.29 -3.73 6.06
C ASP A 4 -21.37 -4.30 4.64
N LEU A 5 -22.56 -4.76 4.24
CA LEU A 5 -22.81 -5.21 2.87
C LEU A 5 -22.59 -4.07 1.86
N GLN A 6 -23.15 -2.88 2.10
CA GLN A 6 -22.96 -1.72 1.21
C GLN A 6 -21.49 -1.31 1.13
N ARG A 7 -20.75 -1.35 2.24
CA ARG A 7 -19.31 -1.08 2.27
C ARG A 7 -18.53 -2.10 1.45
N GLN A 8 -18.82 -3.39 1.62
CA GLN A 8 -18.15 -4.46 0.87
C GLN A 8 -18.47 -4.38 -0.62
N THR A 9 -19.74 -4.12 -0.99
CA THR A 9 -20.15 -3.94 -2.39
C THR A 9 -19.45 -2.74 -3.03
N ALA A 10 -19.38 -1.59 -2.36
CA ALA A 10 -18.68 -0.42 -2.88
C ALA A 10 -17.18 -0.70 -3.11
N GLN A 11 -16.52 -1.40 -2.18
CA GLN A 11 -15.13 -1.80 -2.33
C GLN A 11 -14.93 -2.80 -3.48
N ALA A 12 -15.86 -3.74 -3.68
CA ALA A 12 -15.78 -4.70 -4.78
C ALA A 12 -15.94 -4.04 -6.16
N ILE A 13 -16.81 -3.04 -6.28
CA ILE A 13 -16.98 -2.27 -7.53
C ILE A 13 -15.68 -1.58 -7.91
N VAL A 14 -15.05 -0.85 -6.98
CA VAL A 14 -13.75 -0.20 -7.23
C VAL A 14 -12.69 -1.24 -7.61
N GLN A 15 -12.63 -2.36 -6.89
CA GLN A 15 -11.64 -3.40 -7.15
C GLN A 15 -11.72 -3.97 -8.58
N ILE A 16 -12.93 -4.14 -9.10
CA ILE A 16 -13.16 -4.65 -10.47
C ILE A 16 -12.61 -3.67 -11.50
N PHE A 17 -12.79 -2.36 -11.30
CA PHE A 17 -12.22 -1.36 -12.21
C PHE A 17 -10.68 -1.33 -12.13
N GLU A 18 -10.10 -1.48 -10.95
CA GLU A 18 -8.64 -1.42 -10.75
C GLU A 18 -7.89 -2.70 -11.18
N THR A 19 -8.52 -3.86 -11.01
CA THR A 19 -7.82 -5.16 -11.10
C THR A 19 -8.57 -6.24 -11.88
N SER A 20 -9.75 -5.92 -12.42
CA SER A 20 -10.67 -6.86 -13.09
C SER A 20 -11.09 -8.07 -12.22
N LYS A 21 -10.95 -7.95 -10.89
CA LYS A 21 -11.32 -8.98 -9.91
C LYS A 21 -12.11 -8.34 -8.78
N ALA A 22 -13.07 -9.07 -8.20
CA ALA A 22 -13.85 -8.58 -7.06
C ALA A 22 -13.09 -8.68 -5.72
N VAL A 23 -12.10 -9.58 -5.63
CA VAL A 23 -11.26 -9.79 -4.44
C VAL A 23 -9.89 -9.17 -4.69
N ALA A 24 -9.43 -8.39 -3.72
CA ALA A 24 -8.15 -7.72 -3.79
C ALA A 24 -6.98 -8.63 -3.44
N ASP A 25 -5.85 -8.37 -4.08
CA ASP A 25 -4.57 -8.95 -3.70
C ASP A 25 -3.79 -7.93 -2.85
N TYR A 26 -3.63 -8.25 -1.56
CA TYR A 26 -2.85 -7.43 -0.64
C TYR A 26 -1.34 -7.65 -0.76
N GLY A 27 -0.90 -8.72 -1.44
CA GLY A 27 0.52 -9.08 -1.57
C GLY A 27 1.23 -8.38 -2.73
N LYS A 28 0.52 -7.57 -3.53
CA LYS A 28 1.11 -6.95 -4.72
C LYS A 28 1.97 -5.73 -4.37
N VAL A 29 3.25 -5.81 -4.71
CA VAL A 29 4.21 -4.70 -4.73
C VAL A 29 4.62 -4.49 -6.18
N THR A 30 4.63 -3.24 -6.66
CA THR A 30 4.99 -2.94 -8.05
C THR A 30 5.56 -1.55 -8.21
N VAL A 31 6.28 -1.32 -9.31
CA VAL A 31 6.75 -0.01 -9.77
C VAL A 31 6.26 0.14 -11.21
N ILE A 32 5.63 1.27 -11.54
CA ILE A 32 5.16 1.58 -12.89
C ILE A 32 6.13 2.60 -13.49
N VAL A 33 6.91 2.19 -14.50
CA VAL A 33 7.91 3.06 -15.12
C VAL A 33 7.25 4.28 -15.76
N GLY A 34 7.70 5.48 -15.38
CA GLY A 34 7.16 6.75 -15.85
C GLY A 34 5.96 7.29 -15.06
N ASP A 35 5.49 6.55 -14.04
CA ASP A 35 4.47 7.02 -13.10
C ASP A 35 5.12 7.72 -11.90
N SER A 36 4.54 8.82 -11.43
CA SER A 36 5.05 9.57 -10.28
C SER A 36 4.77 8.91 -8.92
N GLY A 37 4.00 7.82 -8.90
CA GLY A 37 3.71 7.04 -7.69
C GLY A 37 4.90 6.23 -7.18
N HIS A 38 5.85 5.86 -8.04
CA HIS A 38 6.98 5.01 -7.66
C HIS A 38 6.51 3.68 -7.02
N LEU A 39 7.26 3.12 -6.06
CA LEU A 39 6.89 1.93 -5.32
C LEU A 39 5.44 1.99 -4.80
N THR A 40 4.64 1.01 -5.21
CA THR A 40 3.19 0.94 -4.95
C THR A 40 2.83 -0.38 -4.29
N TYR A 41 2.06 -0.32 -3.20
CA TYR A 41 1.66 -1.48 -2.41
C TYR A 41 0.13 -1.63 -2.28
N GLY A 42 -0.31 -2.87 -2.47
CA GLY A 42 -1.58 -3.40 -1.98
C GLY A 42 -2.83 -2.95 -2.73
N LYS A 43 -3.98 -3.32 -2.15
CA LYS A 43 -5.33 -3.16 -2.71
C LYS A 43 -5.66 -1.75 -3.21
N MET A 44 -5.31 -0.74 -2.41
CA MET A 44 -5.68 0.66 -2.65
C MET A 44 -4.53 1.44 -3.29
N GLN A 45 -3.52 0.76 -3.86
CA GLN A 45 -2.35 1.34 -4.50
C GLN A 45 -1.72 2.45 -3.66
N THR A 46 -1.30 2.10 -2.44
CA THR A 46 -0.62 3.07 -1.58
C THR A 46 0.80 3.30 -2.12
N THR A 47 1.10 4.52 -2.54
CA THR A 47 2.32 4.83 -3.29
C THR A 47 3.38 5.53 -2.44
N LEU A 48 4.66 5.36 -2.79
CA LEU A 48 5.78 6.11 -2.22
C LEU A 48 5.66 7.60 -2.54
N GLY A 49 5.39 7.94 -3.80
CA GLY A 49 5.31 9.34 -4.27
C GLY A 49 4.21 10.16 -3.60
N SER A 50 3.14 9.54 -3.11
CA SER A 50 2.11 10.23 -2.32
C SER A 50 2.46 10.42 -0.85
N GLY A 51 3.49 9.71 -0.34
CA GLY A 51 3.84 9.67 1.08
C GLY A 51 2.90 8.80 1.92
N ASN A 52 1.80 8.29 1.35
CA ASN A 52 0.87 7.43 2.08
C ASN A 52 1.48 6.07 2.42
N LEU A 53 2.49 5.60 1.65
CA LEU A 53 3.17 4.34 1.94
C LEU A 53 3.91 4.41 3.28
N PHE A 54 4.53 5.56 3.60
CA PHE A 54 5.10 5.80 4.91
C PHE A 54 4.07 5.70 6.02
N LEU A 55 2.91 6.37 5.87
CA LEU A 55 1.84 6.35 6.88
C LEU A 55 1.34 4.93 7.16
N LEU A 56 1.16 4.14 6.10
CA LEU A 56 0.73 2.76 6.20
C LEU A 56 1.75 1.90 6.93
N ILE A 57 3.02 1.93 6.51
CA ILE A 57 4.08 1.10 7.10
C ILE A 57 4.39 1.53 8.54
N LYS A 58 4.39 2.84 8.82
CA LYS A 58 4.51 3.37 10.19
C LYS A 58 3.40 2.82 11.08
N ARG A 59 2.15 2.88 10.64
CA ARG A 59 1.00 2.37 11.41
C ARG A 59 1.10 0.86 11.64
N TYR A 60 1.56 0.10 10.64
CA TYR A 60 1.82 -1.32 10.79
C TYR A 60 2.91 -1.60 11.83
N CYS A 61 4.04 -0.90 11.78
CA CYS A 61 5.13 -1.05 12.77
C CYS A 61 4.74 -0.67 14.20
N GLU A 62 3.74 0.20 14.36
CA GLU A 62 3.18 0.60 15.66
C GLU A 62 2.09 -0.38 16.16
N THR A 63 1.67 -1.33 15.33
CA THR A 63 0.65 -2.31 15.72
C THR A 63 1.28 -3.42 16.56
N PRO A 64 0.79 -3.69 17.78
CA PRO A 64 1.26 -4.82 18.58
C PRO A 64 1.14 -6.13 17.79
N ALA A 65 2.15 -7.00 17.92
CA ALA A 65 2.23 -8.29 17.20
C ALA A 65 2.36 -8.19 15.66
N ALA A 66 2.78 -7.04 15.12
CA ALA A 66 3.15 -6.92 13.71
C ALA A 66 4.38 -7.81 13.38
N VAL A 67 4.13 -8.94 12.74
CA VAL A 67 5.15 -9.97 12.43
C VAL A 67 6.36 -9.43 11.65
N LEU A 68 6.12 -8.48 10.74
CA LEU A 68 7.17 -7.88 9.90
C LEU A 68 7.63 -6.51 10.41
N GLY A 69 7.15 -6.07 11.57
CA GLY A 69 7.41 -4.71 12.07
C GLY A 69 8.90 -4.39 12.15
N ASP A 70 9.69 -5.28 12.75
CA ASP A 70 11.12 -5.03 12.93
C ASP A 70 11.92 -5.10 11.62
N GLN A 71 11.45 -5.88 10.63
CA GLN A 71 12.05 -5.91 9.29
C GLN A 71 11.73 -4.65 8.49
N LEU A 72 10.57 -4.04 8.73
CA LEU A 72 10.11 -2.85 8.01
C LEU A 72 10.61 -1.53 8.62
N ARG A 73 10.89 -1.50 9.94
CA ARG A 73 11.38 -0.31 10.66
C ARG A 73 12.59 0.38 10.00
N PRO A 74 13.62 -0.33 9.49
CA PRO A 74 14.78 0.31 8.86
C PRO A 74 14.44 1.14 7.63
N PHE A 75 13.33 0.84 6.94
CA PHE A 75 12.90 1.54 5.74
C PHE A 75 12.06 2.80 6.04
N LEU A 76 11.64 3.02 7.29
CA LEU A 76 10.78 4.16 7.66
C LEU A 76 11.39 5.53 7.30
N PRO A 77 12.71 5.79 7.48
CA PRO A 77 13.31 7.06 7.05
C PRO A 77 13.22 7.27 5.54
N ALA A 78 13.60 6.27 4.74
CA ALA A 78 13.55 6.34 3.28
C ALA A 78 12.11 6.50 2.76
N LEU A 79 11.14 5.81 3.37
CA LEU A 79 9.72 5.97 3.07
C LEU A 79 9.20 7.37 3.39
N ARG A 80 9.62 7.96 4.52
CA ARG A 80 9.24 9.32 4.93
C ARG A 80 9.77 10.35 3.94
N ASP A 81 11.01 10.17 3.51
CA ASP A 81 11.72 11.09 2.62
C ASP A 81 11.38 10.86 1.14
N GLN A 82 10.45 9.93 0.85
CA GLN A 82 10.01 9.55 -0.50
C GLN A 82 11.18 9.12 -1.40
N ASP A 83 12.17 8.44 -0.83
CA ASP A 83 13.41 8.08 -1.52
C ASP A 83 13.15 7.05 -2.64
N THR A 84 13.29 7.50 -3.88
CA THR A 84 13.03 6.69 -5.09
C THR A 84 14.03 5.55 -5.26
N GLN A 85 15.14 5.50 -4.51
CA GLN A 85 16.01 4.33 -4.48
C GLN A 85 15.27 3.06 -4.01
N LEU A 86 14.17 3.22 -3.28
CA LEU A 86 13.31 2.09 -2.87
C LEU A 86 12.67 1.34 -4.05
N ASP A 87 12.59 1.94 -5.24
CA ASP A 87 12.10 1.28 -6.45
C ASP A 87 12.97 0.09 -6.89
N HIS A 88 14.22 0.02 -6.39
CA HIS A 88 15.22 -0.96 -6.79
C HIS A 88 15.52 -2.02 -5.73
N ASN A 89 14.86 -1.97 -4.57
CA ASN A 89 15.06 -2.90 -3.45
C ASN A 89 14.13 -4.13 -3.52
N LEU A 90 13.71 -4.51 -4.73
CA LEU A 90 12.84 -5.66 -5.00
C LEU A 90 13.59 -7.00 -4.98
#